data_AF-A0A645ICB9-F1
#
_entry.id   AF-A0A645ICB9-F1
#
_cell.length_a   1.000
_cell.length_b   1.000
_cell.length_c   1.000
_cell.angle_alpha   90.00
_cell.angle_beta   90.00
_cell.angle_gamma   90.00
#
_symmetry.space_group_name_H-M   'P 1'
#
loop_
_entity.id
_entity.type
_entity.pdbx_description
1 polymer ?
#
loop_
_entity_poly.entity_id
_entity_poly.type
_entity_poly.pdbx_seq_one_letter_code
_entity_poly.pdbx_strand_id
1 'polypeptide(L)' 'MPIEARIEDIFTFYTHLRTKDGGIHIFPNALLLQKAISVLASGDENFTVFQDNSSLKK' A
#
# COMPACT_ATOMS: atom_id res chain seq x y z
N MET A 1 -10.15 14.17 8.05
CA MET A 1 -9.18 14.53 7.01
C MET A 1 -8.51 13.25 6.52
N PRO A 2 -8.21 13.12 5.22
CA PRO A 2 -7.40 12.01 4.73
C PRO A 2 -6.00 12.06 5.38
N ILE A 3 -5.42 10.89 5.64
CA ILE A 3 -4.06 10.78 6.17
C ILE A 3 -3.14 10.42 5.01
N GLU A 4 -2.13 11.24 4.77
CA GLU A 4 -1.05 10.92 3.84
C GLU A 4 0.08 10.26 4.62
N ALA A 5 0.36 9.00 4.29
CA ALA A 5 1.41 8.22 4.91
C ALA A 5 2.04 7.28 3.90
N ARG A 6 3.28 6.88 4.17
CA ARG A 6 4.00 5.84 3.43
C ARG A 6 3.85 4.51 4.16
N ILE A 7 3.58 3.44 3.42
CA ILE A 7 3.60 2.08 3.99
C ILE A 7 5.05 1.75 4.33
N GLU A 8 5.31 1.43 5.59
CA GLU A 8 6.61 0.92 6.02
C GLU A 8 6.68 -0.60 5.95
N ASP A 9 5.65 -1.26 6.48
CA ASP A 9 5.58 -2.72 6.50
C ASP A 9 4.12 -3.19 6.59
N ILE A 10 3.86 -4.40 6.10
CA ILE A 10 2.55 -5.05 6.11
C ILE A 10 2.67 -6.38 6.85
N PHE A 11 2.12 -6.44 8.07
CA PHE A 11 2.09 -7.66 8.87
C PHE A 11 0.79 -8.43 8.64
N THR A 12 0.71 -9.63 9.22
CA THR A 12 -0.45 -10.53 9.11
C THR A 12 -1.77 -9.85 9.48
N PHE A 13 -1.78 -8.99 10.52
CA PHE A 13 -3.01 -8.40 11.05
C PHE A 13 -3.07 -6.88 10.96
N TYR A 14 -1.94 -6.21 10.78
CA TYR A 14 -1.84 -4.76 10.79
C TYR A 14 -0.77 -4.25 9.82
N THR A 15 -0.96 -3.02 9.36
CA THR A 15 -0.03 -2.29 8.50
C THR A 15 0.55 -1.13 9.28
N HIS A 16 1.87 -0.96 9.19
CA HIS A 16 2.57 0.21 9.71
C HIS A 16 2.64 1.30 8.63
N LEU A 17 2.14 2.47 8.97
CA LEU A 17 2.13 3.66 8.13
C LEU A 17 2.97 4.74 8.80
N ARG A 18 3.94 5.30 8.07
CA ARG A 18 4.74 6.43 8.52
C ARG A 18 4.21 7.72 7.90
N THR A 19 3.76 8.64 8.73
CA THR A 19 3.28 9.96 8.30
C THR A 19 4.46 10.90 8.02
N LYS A 20 4.20 12.01 7.30
CA LYS A 20 5.24 13.01 6.93
C LYS A 20 5.91 13.69 8.13
N ASP A 21 5.23 13.74 9.25
CA ASP A 21 5.72 14.24 10.55
C ASP A 21 6.61 13.22 11.29
N GLY A 22 6.79 12.01 10.74
CA GLY A 22 7.61 10.94 11.32
C GLY A 22 6.86 10.03 12.29
N GLY A 23 5.58 10.29 12.55
CA GLY A 23 4.72 9.43 13.36
C GLY A 23 4.49 8.05 12.73
N ILE A 24 4.37 7.02 13.58
CA ILE A 24 3.99 5.68 13.15
C ILE A 24 2.54 5.43 13.55
N HIS A 25 1.71 5.16 12.55
CA HIS A 25 0.33 4.76 12.72
C HIS A 25 0.17 3.28 12.38
N ILE A 26 -0.51 2.54 13.24
CA ILE A 26 -0.78 1.11 13.06
C ILE A 26 -2.26 0.94 12.74
N PHE A 27 -2.56 0.40 11.56
CA PHE A 27 -3.93 0.14 11.11
C PHE A 27 -4.18 -1.35 10.96
N PRO A 28 -5.29 -1.90 11.49
CA PRO A 28 -5.72 -3.25 11.17
C PRO A 28 -5.99 -3.39 9.67
N ASN A 29 -5.55 -4.49 9.05
CA ASN A 29 -5.69 -4.71 7.61
C ASN A 29 -7.17 -4.66 7.18
N ALA A 30 -8.06 -5.21 7.99
CA ALA A 30 -9.50 -5.18 7.75
C ALA A 30 -10.05 -3.75 7.65
N LEU A 31 -9.58 -2.83 8.50
CA LEU A 31 -10.03 -1.43 8.48
C LEU A 31 -9.38 -0.64 7.34
N LEU A 32 -8.14 -0.96 7.00
CA LEU A 32 -7.44 -0.34 5.88
C LEU A 32 -8.17 -0.67 4.56
N LEU A 33 -8.46 -1.95 4.31
CA LEU A 33 -9.09 -2.43 3.08
C LEU A 33 -10.55 -1.99 2.91
N GLN A 34 -11.25 -1.64 4.00
CA GLN A 34 -12.61 -1.13 3.95
C GLN A 34 -12.70 0.36 3.57
N LYS A 35 -11.58 1.09 3.63
CA LYS A 35 -11.55 2.53 3.34
C LYS A 35 -11.20 2.77 1.87
N ALA A 36 -11.68 3.89 1.33
CA ALA A 36 -11.18 4.38 0.05
C ALA A 36 -9.72 4.85 0.23
N ILE A 37 -8.82 4.28 -0.58
CA ILE A 37 -7.38 4.59 -0.56
C ILE A 37 -7.00 5.13 -1.94
N SER A 38 -6.19 6.18 -1.98
CA SER A 38 -5.54 6.66 -3.18
C SER A 38 -4.04 6.41 -3.08
N VAL A 39 -3.46 5.76 -4.08
CA VAL A 39 -2.01 5.61 -4.18
C VAL A 39 -1.45 6.88 -4.79
N LEU A 40 -0.65 7.62 -4.03
CA LEU A 40 0.07 8.78 -4.53
C LEU A 40 1.34 8.28 -5.21
N ALA A 41 1.46 8.46 -6.53
CA ALA A 41 2.71 8.19 -7.22
C ALA A 41 3.78 9.13 -6.66
N SER A 42 4.75 8.57 -5.94
CA SER A 42 6.04 9.22 -5.76
C SER A 42 6.73 9.09 -7.11
N GLY A 43 7.42 10.12 -7.62
CA GLY A 43 7.95 10.19 -9.00
C GLY A 43 9.04 9.17 -9.37
N ASP A 44 9.04 7.97 -8.77
CA ASP A 44 9.93 6.86 -9.05
C ASP A 44 9.19 5.83 -9.91
N GLU A 45 9.47 5.88 -11.20
CA GLU A 45 8.77 5.21 -12.30
C GLU A 45 9.08 3.70 -12.41
N ASN A 46 8.93 2.93 -11.33
CA ASN A 46 9.18 1.48 -11.37
C ASN A 46 8.08 0.66 -10.69
N PHE A 47 6.83 0.81 -11.15
CA PHE A 47 5.79 -0.17 -10.86
C PHE A 47 5.79 -1.26 -11.94
N THR A 48 6.63 -2.28 -11.77
CA THR A 48 6.57 -3.50 -12.57
C THR A 48 5.36 -4.32 -12.14
N VAL A 49 4.26 -4.19 -12.89
CA VAL A 49 3.13 -5.11 -12.79
C VAL A 49 3.63 -6.50 -13.21
N PHE A 50 3.64 -7.47 -12.29
CA PHE A 50 3.78 -8.87 -12.64
C PHE A 50 2.53 -9.30 -13.43
N GLN A 51 2.59 -9.20 -14.76
CA GLN A 51 1.59 -9.80 -15.63
C GLN A 51 1.82 -11.31 -15.63
N ASP A 52 0.88 -12.05 -15.05
CA ASP A 52 0.83 -13.51 -15.14
C ASP A 52 0.59 -13.93 -16.60
N ASN A 53 1.65 -14.39 -17.27
CA ASN A 53 1.60 -14.91 -18.64
C ASN A 53 1.35 -16.43 -18.68
N SER A 54 0.61 -17.01 -17.72
CA SER A 54 0.38 -18.46 -17.67
C SER A 54 -0.71 -18.99 -18.63
N SER A 55 -1.40 -18.14 -19.39
CA SER A 55 -2.46 -18.59 -20.31
C SER A 55 -2.15 -18.28 -21.77
N LEU A 56 -1.20 -19.02 -22.37
CA LEU A 56 -1.12 -19.28 -23.83
C LEU A 56 -0.11 -20.42 -24.10
N LYS A 57 -0.39 -21.64 -23.63
CA LYS A 57 0.09 -22.84 -24.32
C LYS A 57 -1.02 -23.29 -25.27
N LYS A 58 -0.91 -22.88 -26.54
CA LYS A 58 -1.50 -23.62 -27.66
C LYS A 58 -0.56 -24.74 -28.08
#